data_AF-U9UZD9-F1
#
_entry.id   AF-U9UZD9-F1
#
_cell.length_a   1.000
_cell.length_b   1.000
_cell.length_c   1.000
_cell.angle_alpha   90.00
_cell.angle_beta   90.00
_cell.angle_gamma   90.00
#
_symmetry.space_group_name_H-M   'P 1'
#
loop_
_entity.id
_entity.type
_entity.pdbx_description
1 polymer ?
#
loop_
_entity_poly.entity_id
_entity_poly.type
_entity_poly.pdbx_seq_one_letter_code
_entity_poly.pdbx_strand_id
1 'polypeptide(L)'
;MSFKLNHFSNNAKKITIKIINSPTQKLEPVLLNPTDKLSTIRQKLEKNYKQFKFLEFSEKDGSYKFTEIKSEFERQHSLSYIIDKNILYIECEIKTNIDWNCIIEKCELNNGCTMTFDGIKKADKNAFVIKNCELKEIGAERYKMHKDTFKSTKEWMKITNLFFTTDIDVLENFIKLGMSIEITENKKSNIGISGSYDFVKHEKASLKFGDHLQPTQEFIGEVEKAIESEDPVKVLKQITKQYGQFIPTEVILGGRAHFNEHITFKEITMNVASASNNSTKLIGGKQPNNIENFDEGAWFKSLNDPNYWDCIEYRNPVSIFQPLSENLRKQIIKYVGKRILYSKTQGIKYHLENHGEAKKHELKDLPLNILKMIQNKEADCNIFATVTDMT
;
A
#
# COMPACT_ATOMS: atom_id res chain seq x y z
N MET A 1 59.63 9.51 9.83
CA MET A 1 58.27 9.73 9.28
C MET A 1 58.41 10.02 7.79
N SER A 2 58.09 9.07 6.91
CA SER A 2 58.14 9.31 5.47
C SER A 2 56.76 9.75 4.96
N PHE A 3 56.64 10.99 4.51
CA PHE A 3 55.50 11.40 3.70
C PHE A 3 55.58 10.71 2.34
N LYS A 4 54.62 9.83 2.02
CA LYS A 4 54.43 9.34 0.66
C LYS A 4 53.72 10.42 -0.16
N LEU A 5 54.50 11.28 -0.84
CA LEU A 5 53.96 12.07 -1.95
C LEU A 5 53.81 11.14 -3.16
N ASN A 6 52.58 10.66 -3.42
CA ASN A 6 52.26 10.08 -4.71
C ASN A 6 52.06 11.22 -5.71
N HIS A 7 52.95 11.31 -6.69
CA HIS A 7 52.80 12.21 -7.84
C HIS A 7 51.55 11.82 -8.63
N PHE A 8 50.44 12.54 -8.46
CA PHE A 8 49.27 12.39 -9.31
C PHE A 8 49.44 13.27 -10.56
N SER A 9 49.66 12.63 -11.72
CA SER A 9 49.52 13.26 -13.04
C SER A 9 48.14 13.91 -13.17
N ASN A 10 48.06 15.09 -13.79
CA ASN A 10 46.85 15.91 -13.96
C ASN A 10 45.84 15.34 -14.99
N ASN A 11 45.77 14.02 -15.10
CA ASN A 11 44.95 13.31 -16.09
C ASN A 11 43.75 12.67 -15.40
N ALA A 12 42.58 12.74 -16.05
CA ALA A 12 41.38 12.07 -15.59
C ALA A 12 41.62 10.56 -15.43
N LYS A 13 41.20 9.99 -14.30
CA LYS A 13 41.30 8.56 -13.99
C LYS A 13 39.91 7.95 -13.94
N LYS A 14 39.82 6.68 -14.35
CA LYS A 14 38.62 5.86 -14.11
C LYS A 14 38.56 5.54 -12.62
N ILE A 15 37.52 6.05 -11.96
CA ILE A 15 37.30 5.90 -10.53
C ILE A 15 35.98 5.16 -10.34
N THR A 16 36.04 4.08 -9.57
CA THR A 16 34.87 3.27 -9.24
C THR A 16 34.17 3.87 -8.03
N ILE A 17 32.88 4.18 -8.15
CA ILE A 17 32.10 4.72 -7.05
C ILE A 17 31.44 3.55 -6.29
N LYS A 18 31.68 3.44 -4.99
CA LYS A 18 31.02 2.47 -4.11
C LYS A 18 30.09 3.19 -3.15
N ILE A 19 28.83 2.76 -3.13
CA ILE A 19 27.80 3.30 -2.24
C ILE A 19 27.70 2.39 -1.01
N ILE A 20 28.05 2.89 0.17
CA ILE A 20 28.15 2.05 1.38
C ILE A 20 26.78 1.61 1.92
N ASN A 21 25.73 2.40 1.70
CA ASN A 21 24.36 2.12 2.13
C ASN A 21 23.52 1.42 1.04
N SER A 22 24.14 1.05 -0.09
CA SER A 22 23.49 0.30 -1.18
C SER A 22 24.45 -0.73 -1.78
N PRO A 23 24.53 -1.94 -1.21
CA PRO A 23 25.48 -2.97 -1.64
C PRO A 23 25.19 -3.56 -3.04
N THR A 24 24.12 -3.15 -3.70
CA THR A 24 23.57 -3.80 -4.91
C THR A 24 23.60 -2.97 -6.19
N GLN A 25 24.12 -1.73 -6.17
CA GLN A 25 24.21 -0.93 -7.40
C GLN A 25 25.31 -1.41 -8.37
N LYS A 26 25.00 -1.33 -9.67
CA LYS A 26 25.95 -1.61 -10.75
C LYS A 26 27.05 -0.55 -10.74
N LEU A 27 28.29 -0.99 -10.58
CA LEU A 27 29.48 -0.14 -10.44
C LEU A 27 29.92 0.35 -11.83
N GLU A 28 29.58 1.59 -12.21
CA GLU A 28 30.12 2.20 -13.41
C GLU A 28 31.34 3.08 -13.07
N PRO A 29 32.50 2.85 -13.72
CA PRO A 29 33.66 3.70 -13.53
C PRO A 29 33.45 5.07 -14.18
N VAL A 30 33.60 6.14 -13.39
CA VAL A 30 33.46 7.53 -13.84
C VAL A 30 34.86 8.13 -14.06
N LEU A 31 35.03 8.94 -15.10
CA LEU A 31 36.25 9.71 -15.32
C LEU A 31 36.26 10.95 -14.41
N LEU A 32 37.10 10.92 -13.37
CA LEU A 32 37.30 12.04 -12.45
C LEU A 32 38.78 12.40 -12.36
N ASN A 33 39.11 13.67 -12.13
CA ASN A 33 40.49 14.09 -11.92
C ASN A 33 40.82 14.04 -10.42
N PRO A 34 41.81 13.24 -9.96
CA PRO A 34 42.18 13.16 -8.56
C PRO A 34 42.62 14.49 -7.94
N THR A 35 43.08 15.45 -8.74
CA THR A 35 43.51 16.77 -8.23
C THR A 35 42.36 17.76 -8.06
N ASP A 36 41.18 17.49 -8.62
CA ASP A 36 40.00 18.35 -8.46
C ASP A 36 39.55 18.40 -6.99
N LYS A 37 39.05 19.56 -6.55
CA LYS A 37 38.44 19.72 -5.23
C LYS A 37 37.16 18.90 -5.12
N LEU A 38 36.84 18.41 -3.92
CA LEU A 38 35.62 17.64 -3.68
C LEU A 38 34.36 18.42 -4.06
N SER A 39 34.36 19.74 -3.90
CA SER A 39 33.25 20.60 -4.35
C SER A 39 33.01 20.52 -5.86
N THR A 40 34.08 20.43 -6.65
CA THR A 40 34.01 20.28 -8.12
C THR A 40 33.59 18.87 -8.51
N ILE A 41 34.08 17.86 -7.79
CA ILE A 41 33.65 16.47 -7.97
C ILE A 41 32.16 16.34 -7.66
N ARG A 42 31.68 17.00 -6.60
CA ARG A 42 30.28 17.01 -6.22
C ARG A 42 29.39 17.48 -7.36
N GLN A 43 29.69 18.63 -7.96
CA GLN A 43 28.93 19.15 -9.11
C GLN A 43 28.90 18.18 -10.30
N LYS A 44 29.99 17.44 -10.55
CA LYS A 44 30.05 16.42 -11.61
C LYS A 44 29.16 15.22 -11.28
N LEU A 45 29.19 14.78 -10.02
CA LEU A 45 28.43 13.63 -9.54
C LEU A 45 26.95 13.96 -9.29
N GLU A 46 26.59 15.21 -9.01
CA GLU A 46 25.20 15.67 -8.80
C GLU A 46 24.28 15.47 -10.01
N LYS A 47 24.87 15.27 -11.20
CA LYS A 47 24.15 14.83 -12.39
C LYS A 47 23.53 13.44 -12.22
N ASN A 48 24.21 12.56 -11.49
CA ASN A 48 23.87 11.14 -11.36
C ASN A 48 23.43 10.75 -9.93
N TYR A 49 23.80 11.53 -8.91
CA TYR A 49 23.57 11.23 -7.49
C TYR A 49 22.99 12.45 -6.76
N LYS A 50 22.06 12.30 -5.80
CA LYS A 50 21.51 13.40 -4.99
C LYS A 50 21.83 13.19 -3.52
N GLN A 51 21.96 14.29 -2.77
CA GLN A 51 22.09 14.25 -1.29
C GLN A 51 23.17 13.27 -0.79
N PHE A 52 24.28 13.13 -1.52
CA PHE A 52 25.36 12.24 -1.14
C PHE A 52 26.41 12.90 -0.28
N LYS A 53 27.09 12.10 0.53
CA LYS A 53 28.17 12.42 1.45
C LYS A 53 29.44 11.72 0.97
N PHE A 54 30.54 12.44 0.96
CA PHE A 54 31.85 11.84 0.74
C PHE A 54 32.32 11.16 2.01
N LEU A 55 32.93 9.99 1.86
CA LEU A 55 33.45 9.22 2.99
C LEU A 55 34.95 9.03 2.85
N GLU A 56 35.66 9.36 3.92
CA GLU A 56 37.04 8.96 4.10
C GLU A 56 37.10 7.50 4.57
N PHE A 57 37.82 6.68 3.82
CA PHE A 57 38.03 5.27 4.12
C PHE A 57 39.31 5.09 4.94
N SER A 58 39.20 4.35 6.05
CA SER A 58 40.35 3.92 6.84
C SER A 58 40.23 2.44 7.21
N GLU A 59 41.32 1.70 7.02
CA GLU A 59 41.44 0.31 7.43
C GLU A 59 42.41 0.24 8.61
N LYS A 60 41.93 -0.22 9.77
CA LYS A 60 42.75 -0.41 10.96
C LYS A 60 42.40 -1.74 11.61
N ASP A 61 43.41 -2.57 11.81
CA ASP A 61 43.30 -3.87 12.50
C ASP A 61 42.20 -4.79 11.89
N GLY A 62 42.08 -4.81 10.56
CA GLY A 62 41.09 -5.62 9.83
C GLY A 62 39.65 -5.11 9.91
N SER A 63 39.41 -3.95 10.55
CA SER A 63 38.11 -3.29 10.59
C SER A 63 38.06 -2.10 9.63
N TYR A 64 36.96 -1.99 8.87
CA TYR A 64 36.70 -0.89 7.96
C TYR A 64 35.96 0.24 8.69
N LYS A 65 36.49 1.47 8.64
CA LYS A 65 35.83 2.65 9.20
C LYS A 65 35.66 3.73 8.15
N PHE A 66 34.45 4.26 8.07
CA PHE A 66 34.09 5.39 7.22
C PHE A 66 33.84 6.64 8.07
N THR A 67 34.38 7.78 7.63
CA THR A 67 34.15 9.09 8.27
C THR A 67 33.58 10.06 7.25
N GLU A 68 32.46 10.70 7.57
CA GLU A 68 31.83 11.70 6.69
C GLU A 68 32.70 12.97 6.61
N ILE A 69 32.90 13.45 5.38
CA ILE A 69 33.49 14.77 5.13
C ILE A 69 32.35 15.77 5.00
N LYS A 70 32.26 16.68 5.98
CA LYS A 70 31.27 17.75 5.96
C LYS A 70 31.48 18.66 4.75
N SER A 71 30.37 19.11 4.16
CA SER A 71 30.39 19.92 2.94
C SER A 71 31.23 21.21 3.03
N GLU A 72 31.36 21.79 4.22
CA GLU A 72 32.20 22.97 4.47
C GLU A 72 33.70 22.75 4.19
N PHE A 73 34.18 21.50 4.27
CA PHE A 73 35.59 21.15 4.01
C PHE A 73 35.85 20.71 2.57
N GLU A 74 34.83 20.57 1.73
CA GLU A 74 34.98 20.05 0.35
C GLU A 74 35.80 20.96 -0.57
N ARG A 75 35.87 22.26 -0.27
CA ARG A 75 36.75 23.20 -0.99
C ARG A 75 38.22 23.05 -0.62
N GLN A 76 38.50 22.46 0.54
CA GLN A 76 39.83 22.33 1.11
C GLN A 76 40.49 21.03 0.63
N HIS A 77 39.74 19.93 0.57
CA HIS A 77 40.25 18.62 0.16
C HIS A 77 40.13 18.38 -1.35
N SER A 78 41.15 17.72 -1.93
CA SER A 78 41.11 17.16 -3.28
C SER A 78 40.57 15.74 -3.26
N LEU A 79 40.13 15.24 -4.41
CA LEU A 79 39.65 13.87 -4.55
C LEU A 79 40.70 12.82 -4.16
N SER A 80 41.97 13.09 -4.45
CA SER A 80 43.11 12.24 -4.06
C SER A 80 43.23 12.00 -2.55
N TYR A 81 42.63 12.86 -1.73
CA TYR A 81 42.63 12.73 -0.27
C TYR A 81 41.78 11.53 0.20
N ILE A 82 40.73 11.18 -0.54
CA ILE A 82 39.68 10.25 -0.07
C ILE A 82 39.58 8.97 -0.90
N ILE A 83 40.26 8.92 -2.04
CA ILE A 83 40.26 7.76 -2.91
C ILE A 83 41.21 6.69 -2.37
N ASP A 84 40.70 5.46 -2.27
CA ASP A 84 41.47 4.26 -1.98
C ASP A 84 41.56 3.38 -3.23
N LYS A 85 42.78 3.15 -3.77
CA LYS A 85 43.00 2.27 -4.93
C LYS A 85 42.05 2.52 -6.12
N ASN A 86 41.74 3.79 -6.41
CA ASN A 86 40.77 4.26 -7.41
C ASN A 86 39.29 3.99 -7.08
N ILE A 87 38.98 3.72 -5.82
CA ILE A 87 37.63 3.59 -5.31
C ILE A 87 37.28 4.85 -4.52
N LEU A 88 36.14 5.44 -4.85
CA LEU A 88 35.53 6.53 -4.10
C LEU A 88 34.33 5.98 -3.32
N TYR A 89 34.35 6.14 -2.00
CA TYR A 89 33.23 5.74 -1.15
C TYR A 89 32.30 6.94 -0.92
N ILE A 90 31.01 6.73 -1.16
CA ILE A 90 29.96 7.70 -0.87
C ILE A 90 28.83 7.04 -0.08
N GLU A 91 28.16 7.83 0.74
CA GLU A 91 26.83 7.51 1.29
C GLU A 91 25.82 8.41 0.58
N CYS A 92 24.72 7.88 0.05
CA CYS A 92 23.80 8.66 -0.78
C CYS A 92 22.36 8.28 -0.47
N GLU A 93 21.45 9.25 -0.44
CA GLU A 93 20.05 8.93 -0.73
C GLU A 93 19.96 8.67 -2.24
N ILE A 94 19.74 7.42 -2.63
CA ILE A 94 19.69 7.06 -4.04
C ILE A 94 18.57 7.89 -4.67
N LYS A 95 18.90 8.69 -5.68
CA LYS A 95 17.88 9.25 -6.56
C LYS A 95 17.40 8.09 -7.42
N THR A 96 16.48 7.29 -6.92
CA THR A 96 15.83 6.34 -7.80
C THR A 96 15.08 7.16 -8.85
N ASN A 97 15.43 6.98 -10.12
CA ASN A 97 14.68 7.55 -11.23
C ASN A 97 13.42 6.71 -11.44
N ILE A 98 12.66 6.50 -10.37
CA ILE A 98 11.38 5.78 -10.43
C ILE A 98 10.42 6.70 -11.15
N ASP A 99 10.14 6.34 -12.39
CA ASP A 99 9.01 6.92 -13.10
C ASP A 99 7.74 6.35 -12.49
N TRP A 100 7.15 7.09 -11.57
CA TRP A 100 5.91 6.71 -10.91
C TRP A 100 4.76 6.55 -11.93
N ASN A 101 4.81 7.22 -13.09
CA ASN A 101 3.81 7.00 -14.15
C ASN A 101 3.90 5.58 -14.70
N CYS A 102 5.10 5.08 -14.95
CA CYS A 102 5.32 3.71 -15.39
C CYS A 102 4.77 2.71 -14.37
N ILE A 103 4.92 2.98 -13.07
CA ILE A 103 4.33 2.14 -12.01
C ILE A 103 2.80 2.22 -12.03
N ILE A 104 2.22 3.41 -12.19
CA ILE A 104 0.76 3.58 -12.26
C ILE A 104 0.16 2.83 -13.44
N GLU A 105 0.80 2.91 -14.60
CA GLU A 105 0.38 2.19 -15.80
C GLU A 105 0.52 0.68 -15.61
N LYS A 106 1.70 0.22 -15.19
CA LYS A 106 1.98 -1.21 -14.97
C LYS A 106 1.04 -1.84 -13.93
N CYS A 107 0.78 -1.15 -12.83
CA CYS A 107 -0.03 -1.66 -11.73
C CYS A 107 -1.53 -1.28 -11.85
N GLU A 108 -1.93 -0.66 -12.97
CA GLU A 108 -3.30 -0.23 -13.26
C GLU A 108 -3.93 0.56 -12.10
N LEU A 109 -3.20 1.55 -11.58
CA LEU A 109 -3.63 2.30 -10.39
C LEU A 109 -4.71 3.36 -10.69
N ASN A 110 -4.94 3.67 -11.96
CA ASN A 110 -6.04 4.52 -12.42
C ASN A 110 -7.41 3.81 -12.34
N ASN A 111 -7.39 2.50 -12.13
CA ASN A 111 -8.56 1.64 -12.22
C ASN A 111 -9.09 1.40 -10.80
N GLY A 112 -10.41 1.48 -10.65
CA GLY A 112 -11.01 1.04 -9.40
C GLY A 112 -10.86 -0.47 -9.23
N CYS A 113 -11.12 -0.92 -8.02
CA CYS A 113 -10.86 -2.28 -7.57
C CYS A 113 -12.11 -2.88 -6.95
N THR A 114 -12.25 -4.19 -7.10
CA THR A 114 -13.29 -5.00 -6.44
C THR A 114 -12.62 -6.05 -5.58
N MET A 115 -13.08 -6.18 -4.34
CA MET A 115 -12.59 -7.23 -3.45
C MET A 115 -13.23 -8.57 -3.81
N THR A 116 -12.43 -9.62 -3.92
CA THR A 116 -12.92 -11.00 -4.11
C THR A 116 -12.17 -11.96 -3.20
N PHE A 117 -12.71 -13.14 -2.96
CA PHE A 117 -12.11 -14.22 -2.17
C PHE A 117 -10.77 -14.67 -2.75
N ASP A 118 -10.64 -14.69 -4.08
CA ASP A 118 -9.43 -15.11 -4.79
C ASP A 118 -8.37 -13.98 -4.89
N GLY A 119 -8.77 -12.75 -4.57
CA GLY A 119 -7.91 -11.58 -4.50
C GLY A 119 -8.52 -10.33 -5.12
N ILE A 120 -7.74 -9.26 -5.15
CA ILE A 120 -8.22 -7.97 -5.64
C ILE A 120 -8.32 -7.99 -7.17
N LYS A 121 -9.48 -7.61 -7.70
CA LYS A 121 -9.71 -7.50 -9.14
C LYS A 121 -9.68 -6.03 -9.54
N LYS A 122 -8.88 -5.70 -10.56
CA LYS A 122 -8.90 -4.38 -11.22
C LYS A 122 -10.09 -4.27 -12.16
N ALA A 123 -10.68 -3.09 -12.23
CA ALA A 123 -11.69 -2.76 -13.21
C ALA A 123 -11.07 -2.60 -14.60
N ASP A 124 -11.80 -2.99 -15.65
CA ASP A 124 -11.30 -2.85 -17.03
C ASP A 124 -11.34 -1.39 -17.52
N LYS A 125 -12.20 -0.56 -16.90
CA LYS A 125 -12.33 0.86 -17.22
C LYS A 125 -11.59 1.75 -16.22
N ASN A 126 -10.92 2.77 -16.75
CA ASN A 126 -10.23 3.78 -15.96
C ASN A 126 -11.26 4.79 -15.38
N ALA A 127 -11.45 4.75 -14.07
CA ALA A 127 -12.29 5.73 -13.38
C ALA A 127 -11.53 7.04 -13.09
N PHE A 128 -10.20 6.99 -13.02
CA PHE A 128 -9.40 8.11 -12.53
C PHE A 128 -8.15 8.38 -13.37
N VAL A 129 -7.59 9.56 -13.18
CA VAL A 129 -6.25 9.95 -13.59
C VAL A 129 -5.52 10.44 -12.35
N ILE A 130 -4.40 9.81 -12.02
CA ILE A 130 -3.50 10.27 -10.96
C ILE A 130 -2.57 11.34 -11.55
N LYS A 131 -2.71 12.59 -11.10
CA LYS A 131 -1.93 13.72 -11.65
C LYS A 131 -0.57 13.91 -11.01
N ASN A 132 -0.41 13.42 -9.79
CA ASN A 132 0.81 13.52 -9.01
C ASN A 132 0.77 12.47 -7.90
N CYS A 133 1.88 12.27 -7.19
CA CYS A 133 1.97 11.37 -6.05
C CYS A 133 3.12 11.79 -5.13
N GLU A 134 2.99 11.45 -3.86
CA GLU A 134 4.10 11.40 -2.91
C GLU A 134 4.73 10.00 -2.97
N LEU A 135 5.93 9.93 -3.55
CA LEU A 135 6.75 8.72 -3.54
C LEU A 135 7.77 8.83 -2.40
N LYS A 136 7.76 7.84 -1.51
CA LYS A 136 8.71 7.74 -0.40
C LYS A 136 9.36 6.38 -0.42
N GLU A 137 10.69 6.34 -0.52
CA GLU A 137 11.43 5.10 -0.39
C GLU A 137 11.35 4.57 1.03
N ILE A 138 11.25 3.25 1.14
CA ILE A 138 11.23 2.52 2.40
C ILE A 138 12.60 1.84 2.52
N GLY A 139 13.30 2.12 3.62
CA GLY A 139 14.61 1.53 3.88
C GLY A 139 14.57 0.01 3.89
N ALA A 140 15.70 -0.63 3.58
CA ALA A 140 15.79 -2.08 3.55
C ALA A 140 15.50 -2.66 4.95
N GLU A 141 14.31 -3.24 5.14
CA GLU A 141 14.08 -4.17 6.24
C GLU A 141 15.03 -5.36 6.06
N ARG A 142 15.63 -5.81 7.17
CA ARG A 142 16.43 -7.03 7.15
C ARG A 142 15.52 -8.19 6.79
N TYR A 143 16.03 -9.06 5.92
CA TYR A 143 15.39 -10.30 5.52
C TYR A 143 14.79 -11.05 6.72
N LYS A 144 13.49 -11.32 6.69
CA LYS A 144 12.79 -12.10 7.72
C LYS A 144 11.62 -12.86 7.11
N MET A 145 11.58 -14.16 7.37
CA MET A 145 10.40 -14.99 7.15
C MET A 145 9.39 -14.75 8.27
N HIS A 146 8.14 -14.51 7.88
CA HIS A 146 7.02 -14.30 8.78
C HIS A 146 6.04 -15.45 8.65
N LYS A 147 5.30 -15.72 9.74
CA LYS A 147 4.22 -16.69 9.78
C LYS A 147 2.99 -16.01 10.37
N ASP A 148 1.88 -16.09 9.66
CA ASP A 148 0.61 -15.49 10.06
C ASP A 148 -0.53 -16.52 10.01
N THR A 149 -1.62 -16.18 10.69
CA THR A 149 -2.84 -17.00 10.73
C THR A 149 -4.07 -16.13 10.49
N PHE A 150 -5.14 -16.75 9.99
CA PHE A 150 -6.44 -16.12 9.85
C PHE A 150 -7.54 -17.07 10.36
N LYS A 151 -8.62 -16.49 10.88
CA LYS A 151 -9.69 -17.21 11.59
C LYS A 151 -11.07 -16.96 11.01
N SER A 152 -11.18 -16.10 9.99
CA SER A 152 -12.45 -15.77 9.37
C SER A 152 -12.31 -15.47 7.88
N THR A 153 -13.43 -15.52 7.17
CA THR A 153 -13.53 -15.15 5.75
C THR A 153 -13.20 -13.70 5.52
N LYS A 154 -13.55 -12.81 6.47
CA LYS A 154 -13.20 -11.39 6.39
C LYS A 154 -11.68 -11.19 6.46
N GLU A 155 -11.00 -11.89 7.37
CA GLU A 155 -9.53 -11.85 7.47
C GLU A 155 -8.86 -12.44 6.24
N TRP A 156 -9.40 -13.56 5.72
CA TRP A 156 -8.92 -14.15 4.46
C TRP A 156 -9.03 -13.16 3.30
N MET A 157 -10.19 -12.53 3.10
CA MET A 157 -10.36 -11.51 2.07
C MET A 157 -9.41 -10.32 2.28
N LYS A 158 -9.22 -9.86 3.52
CA LYS A 158 -8.24 -8.81 3.82
C LYS A 158 -6.83 -9.20 3.34
N ILE A 159 -6.41 -10.45 3.58
CA ILE A 159 -5.09 -10.98 3.19
C ILE A 159 -4.97 -11.13 1.67
N THR A 160 -5.92 -11.82 1.02
CA THR A 160 -5.84 -12.11 -0.43
C THR A 160 -5.96 -10.87 -1.29
N ASN A 161 -6.63 -9.83 -0.79
CA ASN A 161 -6.75 -8.52 -1.44
C ASN A 161 -5.66 -7.53 -1.04
N LEU A 162 -4.63 -8.00 -0.31
CA LEU A 162 -3.43 -7.26 0.06
C LEU A 162 -3.65 -6.05 0.99
N PHE A 163 -4.64 -6.10 1.89
CA PHE A 163 -4.91 -5.04 2.87
C PHE A 163 -4.39 -5.39 4.27
N PHE A 164 -3.09 -5.59 4.46
CA PHE A 164 -2.56 -6.16 5.72
C PHE A 164 -2.70 -5.22 6.93
N THR A 165 -2.44 -3.93 6.75
CA THR A 165 -2.43 -2.91 7.83
C THR A 165 -3.77 -2.21 8.04
N THR A 166 -4.70 -2.31 7.10
CA THR A 166 -6.00 -1.60 7.18
C THR A 166 -6.93 -2.28 8.19
N ASP A 167 -7.65 -1.50 8.98
CA ASP A 167 -8.64 -2.02 9.92
C ASP A 167 -9.74 -2.79 9.16
N ILE A 168 -10.13 -3.95 9.67
CA ILE A 168 -11.16 -4.79 9.06
C ILE A 168 -12.53 -4.08 9.03
N ASP A 169 -12.80 -3.19 9.98
CA ASP A 169 -14.03 -2.42 10.06
C ASP A 169 -14.13 -1.39 8.92
N VAL A 170 -12.99 -0.83 8.48
CA VAL A 170 -12.92 0.05 7.30
C VAL A 170 -13.23 -0.73 6.02
N LEU A 171 -12.81 -1.99 5.97
CA LEU A 171 -13.01 -2.87 4.82
C LEU A 171 -14.37 -3.54 4.78
N GLU A 172 -15.15 -3.48 5.89
CA GLU A 172 -16.30 -4.35 6.08
C GLU A 172 -17.33 -4.21 4.95
N ASN A 173 -17.58 -2.98 4.47
CA ASN A 173 -18.52 -2.74 3.38
C ASN A 173 -18.03 -3.33 2.06
N PHE A 174 -16.73 -3.20 1.75
CA PHE A 174 -16.15 -3.74 0.52
C PHE A 174 -16.11 -5.27 0.55
N ILE A 175 -15.79 -5.86 1.71
CA ILE A 175 -15.85 -7.31 1.94
C ILE A 175 -17.28 -7.82 1.74
N LYS A 176 -18.29 -7.19 2.37
CA LYS A 176 -19.70 -7.58 2.22
C LYS A 176 -20.16 -7.51 0.76
N LEU A 177 -19.78 -6.45 0.04
CA LEU A 177 -20.10 -6.29 -1.37
C LEU A 177 -19.40 -7.35 -2.23
N GLY A 178 -18.10 -7.58 -2.01
CA GLY A 178 -17.34 -8.64 -2.68
C GLY A 178 -17.94 -10.03 -2.48
N MET A 179 -18.23 -10.40 -1.23
CA MET A 179 -18.89 -11.68 -0.90
C MET A 179 -20.26 -11.82 -1.56
N SER A 180 -21.05 -10.75 -1.64
CA SER A 180 -22.37 -10.80 -2.28
C SER A 180 -22.29 -11.16 -3.77
N ILE A 181 -21.23 -10.76 -4.45
CA ILE A 181 -20.98 -11.11 -5.86
C ILE A 181 -20.70 -12.61 -5.97
N GLU A 182 -19.87 -13.16 -5.10
CA GLU A 182 -19.48 -14.58 -5.14
C GLU A 182 -20.61 -15.53 -4.76
N ILE A 183 -21.47 -15.12 -3.81
CA ILE A 183 -22.69 -15.84 -3.46
C ILE A 183 -23.62 -15.92 -4.68
N THR A 184 -23.77 -14.82 -5.44
CA THR A 184 -24.59 -14.85 -6.67
C THR A 184 -23.98 -15.68 -7.79
N GLU A 185 -22.67 -15.93 -7.76
CA GLU A 185 -21.95 -16.78 -8.73
C GLU A 185 -21.87 -18.27 -8.31
N ASN A 186 -22.67 -18.69 -7.32
CA ASN A 186 -22.73 -20.08 -6.81
C ASN A 186 -21.39 -20.62 -6.27
N LYS A 187 -20.49 -19.75 -5.79
CA LYS A 187 -19.25 -20.16 -5.13
C LYS A 187 -19.29 -19.78 -3.65
N LYS A 188 -19.59 -20.79 -2.82
CA LYS A 188 -19.22 -20.87 -1.39
C LYS A 188 -19.92 -19.85 -0.46
N SER A 189 -21.20 -20.08 -0.18
CA SER A 189 -21.87 -19.43 0.95
C SER A 189 -21.40 -20.00 2.29
N ASN A 190 -21.09 -19.13 3.26
CA ASN A 190 -20.97 -19.46 4.69
C ASN A 190 -19.91 -20.51 5.06
N ILE A 191 -18.77 -20.52 4.38
CA ILE A 191 -17.65 -21.34 4.84
C ILE A 191 -16.90 -20.63 5.95
N GLY A 192 -16.88 -21.23 7.14
CA GLY A 192 -15.92 -20.85 8.18
C GLY A 192 -14.53 -21.21 7.71
N ILE A 193 -13.75 -20.24 7.25
CA ILE A 193 -12.37 -20.44 6.80
C ILE A 193 -11.39 -20.04 7.89
N SER A 194 -10.36 -20.85 8.09
CA SER A 194 -9.24 -20.53 8.96
C SER A 194 -7.98 -21.17 8.41
N GLY A 195 -6.82 -20.63 8.73
CA GLY A 195 -5.59 -21.14 8.18
C GLY A 195 -4.34 -20.42 8.64
N SER A 196 -3.23 -20.81 8.04
CA SER A 196 -1.93 -20.20 8.24
C SER A 196 -1.16 -20.13 6.93
N TYR A 197 -0.24 -19.19 6.85
CA TYR A 197 0.65 -19.02 5.71
C TYR A 197 1.97 -18.43 6.20
N ASP A 198 3.04 -18.76 5.48
CA ASP A 198 4.34 -18.14 5.66
C ASP A 198 4.54 -17.09 4.57
N PHE A 199 5.22 -15.99 4.86
CA PHE A 199 5.53 -15.00 3.83
C PHE A 199 6.82 -14.26 4.09
N VAL A 200 7.41 -13.80 2.99
CA VAL A 200 8.49 -12.81 2.97
C VAL A 200 7.99 -11.59 2.22
N LYS A 201 8.31 -10.41 2.73
CA LYS A 201 8.06 -9.15 2.04
C LYS A 201 9.34 -8.32 1.98
N HIS A 202 9.45 -7.54 0.92
CA HIS A 202 10.45 -6.50 0.79
C HIS A 202 9.76 -5.24 0.29
N GLU A 203 9.47 -4.35 1.22
CA GLU A 203 8.97 -3.01 0.92
C GLU A 203 10.11 -2.18 0.34
N LYS A 204 9.83 -1.47 -0.75
CA LYS A 204 10.81 -0.64 -1.47
C LYS A 204 10.41 0.83 -1.48
N ALA A 205 9.12 1.09 -1.65
CA ALA A 205 8.58 2.43 -1.59
C ALA A 205 7.09 2.43 -1.23
N SER A 206 6.60 3.53 -0.71
CA SER A 206 5.19 3.87 -0.65
C SER A 206 4.86 4.93 -1.69
N LEU A 207 3.74 4.74 -2.40
CA LEU A 207 3.20 5.69 -3.36
C LEU A 207 1.84 6.16 -2.86
N LYS A 208 1.75 7.41 -2.41
CA LYS A 208 0.51 8.03 -1.91
C LYS A 208 -0.01 9.03 -2.94
N PHE A 209 -1.26 8.87 -3.35
CA PHE A 209 -1.84 9.64 -4.46
C PHE A 209 -3.29 10.08 -4.24
N GLY A 210 -3.85 9.85 -3.04
CA GLY A 210 -5.24 10.21 -2.72
C GLY A 210 -5.64 11.63 -3.07
N ASP A 211 -4.82 12.61 -2.69
CA ASP A 211 -5.08 14.05 -2.91
C ASP A 211 -4.88 14.48 -4.38
N HIS A 212 -4.45 13.56 -5.23
CA HIS A 212 -4.12 13.78 -6.64
C HIS A 212 -4.96 12.92 -7.60
N LEU A 213 -5.97 12.23 -7.07
CA LEU A 213 -6.95 11.48 -7.85
C LEU A 213 -7.97 12.42 -8.48
N GLN A 214 -8.06 12.39 -9.82
CA GLN A 214 -9.08 13.09 -10.57
C GLN A 214 -9.99 12.11 -11.32
N PRO A 215 -11.31 12.14 -11.13
CA PRO A 215 -12.22 11.30 -11.90
C PRO A 215 -12.18 11.67 -13.39
N THR A 216 -12.30 10.67 -14.26
CA THR A 216 -12.38 10.88 -15.72
C THR A 216 -13.73 11.48 -16.10
N GLN A 217 -13.78 12.22 -17.21
CA GLN A 217 -15.04 12.78 -17.72
C GLN A 217 -16.04 11.69 -18.12
N GLU A 218 -15.54 10.55 -18.62
CA GLU A 218 -16.38 9.37 -18.92
C GLU A 218 -17.06 8.86 -17.64
N PHE A 219 -16.28 8.65 -16.57
CA PHE A 219 -16.81 8.17 -15.29
C PHE A 219 -17.82 9.16 -14.68
N ILE A 220 -17.50 10.46 -14.68
CA ILE A 220 -18.42 11.51 -14.20
C ILE A 220 -19.74 11.47 -14.99
N GLY A 221 -19.66 11.43 -16.32
CA GLY A 221 -20.84 11.43 -17.18
C GLY A 221 -21.70 10.18 -17.03
N GLU A 222 -21.10 9.01 -16.75
CA GLU A 222 -21.86 7.81 -16.41
C GLU A 222 -22.59 7.94 -15.06
N VAL A 223 -21.94 8.53 -14.06
CA VAL A 223 -22.56 8.76 -12.75
C VAL A 223 -23.70 9.77 -12.82
N GLU A 224 -23.53 10.85 -13.58
CA GLU A 224 -24.59 11.84 -13.82
C GLU A 224 -25.82 11.19 -14.48
N LYS A 225 -25.61 10.40 -15.53
CA LYS A 225 -26.69 9.63 -16.19
C LYS A 225 -27.36 8.63 -15.24
N ALA A 226 -26.58 8.00 -14.35
CA ALA A 226 -27.14 7.07 -13.37
C ALA A 226 -28.06 7.78 -12.37
N ILE A 227 -27.69 8.97 -11.91
CA ILE A 227 -28.49 9.77 -10.97
C ILE A 227 -29.82 10.21 -11.61
N GLU A 228 -29.82 10.53 -12.90
CA GLU A 228 -31.02 10.94 -13.65
C GLU A 228 -31.87 9.76 -14.17
N SER A 229 -31.43 8.52 -13.96
CA SER A 229 -32.14 7.34 -14.44
C SER A 229 -33.40 7.03 -13.63
N GLU A 230 -34.27 6.17 -14.19
CA GLU A 230 -35.50 5.72 -13.52
C GLU A 230 -35.21 4.93 -12.22
N ASP A 231 -34.11 4.17 -12.19
CA ASP A 231 -33.65 3.42 -11.01
C ASP A 231 -32.16 3.69 -10.75
N PRO A 232 -31.83 4.83 -10.10
CA PRO A 232 -30.45 5.22 -9.85
C PRO A 232 -29.67 4.20 -9.04
N VAL A 233 -30.30 3.51 -8.09
CA VAL A 233 -29.64 2.50 -7.24
C VAL A 233 -29.16 1.33 -8.09
N LYS A 234 -30.00 0.84 -9.01
CA LYS A 234 -29.64 -0.26 -9.91
C LYS A 234 -28.52 0.15 -10.86
N VAL A 235 -28.58 1.35 -11.45
CA VAL A 235 -27.56 1.82 -12.40
C VAL A 235 -26.23 2.10 -11.69
N LEU A 236 -26.24 2.70 -10.50
CA LEU A 236 -25.02 2.89 -9.69
C LEU A 236 -24.36 1.56 -9.32
N LYS A 237 -25.15 0.50 -9.05
CA LYS A 237 -24.61 -0.86 -8.85
C LYS A 237 -23.98 -1.44 -10.12
N GLN A 238 -24.43 -1.05 -11.31
CA GLN A 238 -23.79 -1.46 -12.56
C GLN A 238 -22.47 -0.71 -12.76
N ILE A 239 -22.42 0.58 -12.42
CA ILE A 239 -21.18 1.36 -12.44
C ILE A 239 -20.12 0.71 -11.56
N THR A 240 -20.45 0.27 -10.34
CA THR A 240 -19.46 -0.39 -9.47
C THR A 240 -18.98 -1.75 -9.99
N LYS A 241 -19.75 -2.42 -10.86
CA LYS A 241 -19.29 -3.62 -11.56
C LYS A 241 -18.29 -3.29 -12.68
N GLN A 242 -18.46 -2.15 -13.35
CA GLN A 242 -17.62 -1.73 -14.49
C GLN A 242 -16.34 -1.03 -14.05
N TYR A 243 -16.44 -0.13 -13.07
CA TYR A 243 -15.34 0.73 -12.60
C TYR A 243 -14.75 0.27 -11.27
N GLY A 244 -15.29 -0.78 -10.65
CA GLY A 244 -14.89 -1.26 -9.34
C GLY A 244 -15.66 -0.64 -8.19
N GLN A 245 -15.42 -1.13 -6.97
CA GLN A 245 -16.12 -0.70 -5.75
C GLN A 245 -15.38 0.41 -5.00
N PHE A 246 -14.05 0.36 -5.03
CA PHE A 246 -13.18 1.31 -4.32
C PHE A 246 -11.91 1.62 -5.12
N ILE A 247 -11.15 2.61 -4.68
CA ILE A 247 -9.78 2.87 -5.13
C ILE A 247 -8.88 3.05 -3.89
N PRO A 248 -7.72 2.37 -3.81
CA PRO A 248 -6.72 2.68 -2.78
C PRO A 248 -6.18 4.10 -2.96
N THR A 249 -5.83 4.79 -1.88
CA THR A 249 -5.18 6.12 -1.98
C THR A 249 -3.68 6.08 -1.70
N GLU A 250 -3.17 4.91 -1.28
CA GLU A 250 -1.76 4.64 -1.05
C GLU A 250 -1.49 3.15 -1.36
N VAL A 251 -0.33 2.89 -1.97
CA VAL A 251 0.16 1.52 -2.20
C VAL A 251 1.60 1.37 -1.72
N ILE A 252 1.93 0.16 -1.28
CA ILE A 252 3.32 -0.23 -1.01
C ILE A 252 3.84 -1.07 -2.16
N LEU A 253 5.00 -0.69 -2.65
CA LEU A 253 5.67 -1.27 -3.79
C LEU A 253 6.83 -2.13 -3.33
N GLY A 254 7.05 -3.25 -4.03
CA GLY A 254 8.20 -4.11 -3.80
C GLY A 254 7.95 -5.54 -4.23
N GLY A 255 8.37 -6.49 -3.40
CA GLY A 255 8.16 -7.91 -3.61
C GLY A 255 7.55 -8.59 -2.40
N ARG A 256 6.65 -9.55 -2.62
CA ARG A 256 6.06 -10.40 -1.60
C ARG A 256 5.93 -11.83 -2.10
N ALA A 257 6.32 -12.78 -1.27
CA ALA A 257 6.19 -14.20 -1.56
C ALA A 257 5.41 -14.88 -0.42
N HIS A 258 4.35 -15.60 -0.76
CA HIS A 258 3.57 -16.42 0.18
C HIS A 258 3.89 -17.90 -0.06
N PHE A 259 3.99 -18.66 1.03
CA PHE A 259 4.37 -20.07 1.06
C PHE A 259 3.48 -20.83 2.05
N ASN A 260 3.46 -22.16 1.90
CA ASN A 260 2.89 -23.09 2.87
C ASN A 260 1.46 -22.71 3.32
N GLU A 261 0.61 -22.36 2.35
CA GLU A 261 -0.77 -21.99 2.62
C GLU A 261 -1.56 -23.23 3.06
N HIS A 262 -1.95 -23.24 4.33
CA HIS A 262 -2.80 -24.26 4.91
C HIS A 262 -4.17 -23.65 5.20
N ILE A 263 -5.18 -24.09 4.45
CA ILE A 263 -6.54 -23.57 4.53
C ILE A 263 -7.48 -24.68 5.00
N THR A 264 -8.18 -24.42 6.09
CA THR A 264 -9.25 -25.28 6.61
C THR A 264 -10.61 -24.66 6.31
N PHE A 265 -11.47 -25.41 5.65
CA PHE A 265 -12.85 -25.05 5.36
C PHE A 265 -13.79 -25.79 6.33
N LYS A 266 -14.67 -25.05 7.02
CA LYS A 266 -15.79 -25.59 7.79
C LYS A 266 -17.08 -25.32 7.04
N GLU A 267 -17.62 -26.34 6.38
CA GLU A 267 -19.02 -26.31 5.93
C GLU A 267 -19.94 -26.64 7.11
N ILE A 268 -21.11 -25.98 7.17
CA ILE A 268 -22.13 -26.24 8.20
C ILE A 268 -22.70 -27.68 8.08
N THR A 269 -22.55 -28.33 6.92
CA THR A 269 -22.87 -29.73 6.67
C THR A 269 -21.64 -30.64 6.83
N MET A 270 -21.24 -30.86 8.08
CA MET A 270 -20.44 -31.97 8.64
C MET A 270 -19.10 -32.43 8.01
N ASN A 271 -18.63 -31.90 6.87
CA ASN A 271 -17.32 -32.25 6.32
C ASN A 271 -16.34 -31.08 6.48
N VAL A 272 -15.31 -31.28 7.31
CA VAL A 272 -14.15 -30.38 7.35
C VAL A 272 -13.22 -30.80 6.21
N ALA A 273 -13.14 -29.98 5.17
CA ALA A 273 -12.16 -30.14 4.11
C ALA A 273 -10.93 -29.30 4.44
N SER A 274 -9.76 -29.92 4.57
CA SER A 274 -8.48 -29.22 4.66
C SER A 274 -7.77 -29.28 3.30
N ALA A 275 -7.35 -28.11 2.81
CA ALA A 275 -6.47 -27.99 1.66
C ALA A 275 -5.11 -27.52 2.15
N SER A 276 -4.09 -28.32 1.88
CA SER A 276 -2.69 -28.01 2.13
C SER A 276 -2.02 -27.87 0.78
N ASN A 277 -1.84 -26.65 0.30
CA ASN A 277 -1.15 -26.41 -0.95
C ASN A 277 0.24 -25.83 -0.64
N ASN A 278 1.29 -26.51 -1.07
CA ASN A 278 2.64 -25.93 -1.14
C ASN A 278 2.74 -24.96 -2.33
N SER A 279 1.68 -24.20 -2.63
CA SER A 279 1.67 -23.23 -3.71
C SER A 279 2.40 -21.97 -3.26
N THR A 280 3.44 -21.60 -3.99
CA THR A 280 4.11 -20.31 -3.80
C THR A 280 3.41 -19.25 -4.64
N LYS A 281 2.97 -18.16 -4.02
CA LYS A 281 2.42 -16.99 -4.70
C LYS A 281 3.43 -15.85 -4.63
N LEU A 282 3.91 -15.40 -5.79
CA LEU A 282 4.88 -14.31 -5.91
C LEU A 282 4.21 -13.06 -6.45
N ILE A 283 4.45 -11.93 -5.81
CA ILE A 283 4.02 -10.60 -6.21
C ILE A 283 5.28 -9.74 -6.30
N GLY A 284 5.51 -9.13 -7.46
CA GLY A 284 6.78 -8.48 -7.75
C GLY A 284 7.98 -9.44 -7.76
N GLY A 285 9.14 -8.87 -8.04
CA GLY A 285 10.37 -9.58 -8.35
C GLY A 285 10.31 -10.26 -9.72
N LYS A 286 11.46 -10.73 -10.18
CA LYS A 286 11.57 -11.52 -11.40
C LYS A 286 10.93 -12.89 -11.16
N GLN A 287 9.93 -13.20 -11.96
CA GLN A 287 9.26 -14.49 -11.90
C GLN A 287 10.19 -15.61 -12.39
N PRO A 288 10.27 -16.75 -11.70
CA PRO A 288 11.01 -17.91 -12.18
C PRO A 288 10.28 -18.58 -13.35
N ASN A 289 11.00 -19.32 -14.18
CA ASN A 289 10.39 -20.08 -15.28
C ASN A 289 9.48 -21.23 -14.77
N ASN A 290 9.83 -21.81 -13.63
CA ASN A 290 9.01 -22.78 -12.89
C ASN A 290 9.07 -22.38 -11.42
N ILE A 291 7.90 -22.30 -10.77
CA ILE A 291 7.74 -21.94 -9.37
C ILE A 291 8.44 -22.93 -8.42
N GLU A 292 8.56 -24.21 -8.81
CA GLU A 292 9.30 -25.23 -8.04
C GLU A 292 10.80 -24.91 -7.94
N ASN A 293 11.32 -24.11 -8.87
CA ASN A 293 12.72 -23.66 -8.92
C ASN A 293 12.87 -22.24 -8.35
N PHE A 294 12.01 -21.83 -7.42
CA PHE A 294 12.08 -20.52 -6.82
C PHE A 294 13.39 -20.34 -6.03
N ASP A 295 14.29 -19.51 -6.58
CA ASP A 295 15.47 -19.02 -5.88
C ASP A 295 15.14 -17.67 -5.24
N GLU A 296 14.90 -17.71 -3.93
CA GLU A 296 14.59 -16.55 -3.11
C GLU A 296 15.69 -15.48 -3.15
N GLY A 297 16.96 -15.88 -3.20
CA GLY A 297 18.09 -14.95 -3.26
C GLY A 297 18.16 -14.24 -4.61
N ALA A 298 17.90 -14.94 -5.71
CA ALA A 298 17.79 -14.34 -7.04
C ALA A 298 16.57 -13.42 -7.16
N TRP A 299 15.41 -13.85 -6.64
CA TRP A 299 14.19 -13.04 -6.56
C TRP A 299 14.42 -11.76 -5.75
N PHE A 300 15.01 -11.87 -4.56
CA PHE A 300 15.37 -10.73 -3.72
C PHE A 300 16.29 -9.74 -4.46
N LYS A 301 17.32 -10.25 -5.16
CA LYS A 301 18.24 -9.41 -5.94
C LYS A 301 17.55 -8.69 -7.09
N SER A 302 16.55 -9.32 -7.71
CA SER A 302 15.81 -8.69 -8.81
C SER A 302 15.03 -7.45 -8.37
N LEU A 303 14.61 -7.39 -7.10
CA LEU A 303 13.91 -6.24 -6.54
C LEU A 303 14.81 -5.00 -6.38
N ASN A 304 16.10 -5.06 -6.73
CA ASN A 304 16.91 -3.86 -6.86
C ASN A 304 16.56 -3.03 -8.11
N ASP A 305 15.88 -3.64 -9.09
CA ASP A 305 15.37 -2.94 -10.28
C ASP A 305 13.87 -2.63 -10.09
N PRO A 306 13.46 -1.34 -10.10
CA PRO A 306 12.07 -0.91 -9.98
C PRO A 306 11.12 -1.53 -11.01
N ASN A 307 11.62 -1.98 -12.16
CA ASN A 307 10.80 -2.66 -13.17
C ASN A 307 10.19 -3.96 -12.66
N TYR A 308 10.80 -4.58 -11.63
CA TYR A 308 10.26 -5.77 -10.98
C TYR A 308 9.38 -5.45 -9.76
N TRP A 309 9.16 -4.19 -9.40
CA TRP A 309 8.30 -3.86 -8.26
C TRP A 309 6.83 -3.97 -8.62
N ASP A 310 6.02 -4.45 -7.69
CA ASP A 310 4.57 -4.55 -7.84
C ASP A 310 3.88 -4.06 -6.56
N CYS A 311 2.57 -3.87 -6.61
CA CYS A 311 1.75 -3.52 -5.46
C CYS A 311 1.63 -4.71 -4.52
N ILE A 312 2.36 -4.67 -3.40
CA ILE A 312 2.39 -5.74 -2.39
C ILE A 312 1.45 -5.47 -1.20
N GLU A 313 0.95 -4.24 -1.09
CA GLU A 313 -0.07 -3.84 -0.12
C GLU A 313 -0.86 -2.63 -0.62
N TYR A 314 -2.17 -2.65 -0.42
CA TYR A 314 -3.09 -1.54 -0.63
C TYR A 314 -3.48 -0.93 0.71
N ARG A 315 -3.59 0.40 0.74
CA ARG A 315 -3.95 1.16 1.95
C ARG A 315 -5.02 2.18 1.65
N ASN A 316 -5.76 2.53 2.70
CA ASN A 316 -6.74 3.62 2.70
C ASN A 316 -7.72 3.55 1.52
N PRO A 317 -8.47 2.44 1.35
CA PRO A 317 -9.43 2.33 0.26
C PRO A 317 -10.60 3.29 0.48
N VAL A 318 -10.96 4.02 -0.56
CA VAL A 318 -12.14 4.89 -0.58
C VAL A 318 -13.09 4.42 -1.68
N SER A 319 -14.41 4.61 -1.49
CA SER A 319 -15.36 4.34 -2.56
C SER A 319 -14.98 5.09 -3.83
N ILE A 320 -15.20 4.50 -5.01
CA ILE A 320 -14.98 5.19 -6.30
C ILE A 320 -15.82 6.47 -6.45
N PHE A 321 -16.88 6.64 -5.65
CA PHE A 321 -17.68 7.86 -5.64
C PHE A 321 -17.09 8.96 -4.74
N GLN A 322 -16.11 8.64 -3.89
CA GLN A 322 -15.50 9.59 -2.95
C GLN A 322 -14.72 10.72 -3.64
N PRO A 323 -13.97 10.50 -4.73
CA PRO A 323 -13.28 11.59 -5.42
C PRO A 323 -14.17 12.49 -6.30
N LEU A 324 -15.48 12.20 -6.39
CA LEU A 324 -16.43 13.04 -7.13
C LEU A 324 -16.68 14.38 -6.41
N SER A 325 -17.24 15.34 -7.15
CA SER A 325 -17.62 16.64 -6.61
C SER A 325 -18.61 16.50 -5.45
N GLU A 326 -18.57 17.45 -4.51
CA GLU A 326 -19.46 17.44 -3.34
C GLU A 326 -20.95 17.36 -3.74
N ASN A 327 -21.33 18.07 -4.80
CA ASN A 327 -22.70 18.05 -5.33
C ASN A 327 -23.11 16.65 -5.79
N LEU A 328 -22.26 15.97 -6.58
CA LEU A 328 -22.55 14.61 -7.04
C LEU A 328 -22.61 13.63 -5.87
N ARG A 329 -21.68 13.72 -4.92
CA ARG A 329 -21.71 12.87 -3.71
C ARG A 329 -23.01 13.04 -2.92
N LYS A 330 -23.47 14.28 -2.73
CA LYS A 330 -24.75 14.57 -2.05
C LYS A 330 -25.93 13.95 -2.79
N GLN A 331 -25.95 14.00 -4.12
CA GLN A 331 -27.01 13.38 -4.92
C GLN A 331 -26.97 11.85 -4.79
N ILE A 332 -25.81 11.22 -4.92
CA ILE A 332 -25.64 9.77 -4.75
C ILE A 332 -26.16 9.32 -3.38
N ILE A 333 -25.75 10.00 -2.30
CA ILE A 333 -26.13 9.67 -0.92
C ILE A 333 -27.66 9.64 -0.74
N LYS A 334 -28.42 10.49 -1.44
CA LYS A 334 -29.90 10.47 -1.39
C LYS A 334 -30.49 9.13 -1.84
N TYR A 335 -29.85 8.42 -2.77
CA TYR A 335 -30.34 7.15 -3.30
C TYR A 335 -29.84 5.93 -2.53
N VAL A 336 -28.62 5.97 -1.99
CA VAL A 336 -28.06 4.81 -1.25
C VAL A 336 -28.71 4.62 0.13
N GLY A 337 -29.43 5.63 0.61
CA GLY A 337 -30.18 5.59 1.86
C GLY A 337 -29.30 5.79 3.10
N LYS A 338 -29.89 5.58 4.29
CA LYS A 338 -29.20 5.74 5.57
C LYS A 338 -28.63 4.41 6.05
N ARG A 339 -27.36 4.41 6.47
CA ARG A 339 -26.73 3.24 7.10
C ARG A 339 -27.15 3.16 8.58
N ILE A 340 -27.48 1.96 9.05
CA ILE A 340 -27.68 1.72 10.49
C ILE A 340 -26.30 1.80 11.16
N LEU A 341 -26.06 2.87 11.92
CA LEU A 341 -24.80 3.08 12.63
C LEU A 341 -24.76 2.35 13.98
N TYR A 342 -25.92 2.18 14.61
CA TYR A 342 -26.07 1.55 15.91
C TYR A 342 -27.49 1.01 16.05
N SER A 343 -27.62 -0.17 16.66
CA SER A 343 -28.90 -0.75 17.04
C SER A 343 -28.74 -1.47 18.37
N LYS A 344 -29.70 -1.27 19.28
CA LYS A 344 -29.75 -1.93 20.58
C LYS A 344 -31.20 -2.16 20.97
N THR A 345 -31.48 -3.35 21.49
CA THR A 345 -32.72 -3.65 22.19
C THR A 345 -32.47 -3.48 23.69
N GLN A 346 -33.35 -2.76 24.38
CA GLN A 346 -33.27 -2.57 25.82
C GLN A 346 -34.61 -2.94 26.46
N GLY A 347 -34.58 -3.84 27.43
CA GLY A 347 -35.73 -4.11 28.28
C GLY A 347 -35.98 -2.92 29.21
N ILE A 348 -37.21 -2.39 29.19
CA ILE A 348 -37.63 -1.31 30.05
C ILE A 348 -38.74 -1.83 30.94
N LYS A 349 -38.56 -1.77 32.26
CA LYS A 349 -39.67 -2.00 33.19
C LYS A 349 -40.64 -0.82 33.06
N TYR A 350 -41.82 -1.10 32.51
CA TYR A 350 -42.86 -0.11 32.32
C TYR A 350 -44.02 -0.42 33.26
N HIS A 351 -44.35 0.54 34.12
CA HIS A 351 -45.54 0.53 34.94
C HIS A 351 -46.34 1.76 34.55
N LEU A 352 -47.59 1.56 34.11
CA LEU A 352 -48.50 2.63 33.75
C LEU A 352 -49.07 3.21 35.05
N GLU A 353 -48.52 4.33 35.52
CA GLU A 353 -49.00 5.00 36.73
C GLU A 353 -50.28 5.81 36.42
N ASN A 354 -50.30 6.54 35.30
CA ASN A 354 -51.44 7.32 34.81
C ASN A 354 -51.68 7.09 33.31
N HIS A 355 -52.94 7.03 32.89
CA HIS A 355 -53.30 6.95 31.48
C HIS A 355 -52.90 8.24 30.73
N GLY A 356 -52.20 8.09 29.61
CA GLY A 356 -51.86 9.20 28.71
C GLY A 356 -50.53 9.90 28.99
N GLU A 357 -49.79 9.53 30.04
CA GLU A 357 -48.47 10.10 30.32
C GLU A 357 -47.36 9.41 29.52
N ALA A 358 -46.54 10.22 28.84
CA ALA A 358 -45.36 9.74 28.12
C ALA A 358 -44.19 9.48 29.08
N LYS A 359 -43.63 8.27 29.05
CA LYS A 359 -42.40 7.95 29.79
C LYS A 359 -41.18 8.42 29.02
N LYS A 360 -40.35 9.26 29.64
CA LYS A 360 -39.02 9.61 29.12
C LYS A 360 -38.05 8.45 29.42
N HIS A 361 -37.40 7.94 28.38
CA HIS A 361 -36.35 6.94 28.50
C HIS A 361 -35.03 7.49 27.96
N GLU A 362 -34.01 7.53 28.81
CA GLU A 362 -32.68 8.02 28.44
C GLU A 362 -31.81 6.87 27.91
N LEU A 363 -31.18 7.09 26.76
CA LEU A 363 -30.24 6.14 26.16
C LEU A 363 -28.85 6.30 26.80
N LYS A 364 -28.65 5.68 27.97
CA LYS A 364 -27.42 5.85 28.77
C LYS A 364 -26.20 5.07 28.25
N ASP A 365 -26.42 4.01 27.48
CA ASP A 365 -25.37 3.07 27.07
C ASP A 365 -24.92 3.24 25.61
N LEU A 366 -25.02 4.44 25.05
CA LEU A 366 -24.53 4.67 23.69
C LEU A 366 -22.99 4.72 23.67
N PRO A 367 -22.34 4.03 22.72
CA PRO A 367 -20.92 4.21 22.48
C PRO A 367 -20.56 5.67 22.15
N LEU A 368 -19.44 6.15 22.69
CA LEU A 368 -18.97 7.54 22.55
C LEU A 368 -18.78 7.99 21.09
N ASN A 369 -18.35 7.09 20.21
CA ASN A 369 -18.21 7.34 18.78
C ASN A 369 -19.56 7.62 18.11
N ILE A 370 -20.62 6.89 18.49
CA ILE A 370 -21.97 7.09 17.95
C ILE A 370 -22.57 8.40 18.47
N LEU A 371 -22.39 8.71 19.76
CA LEU A 371 -22.80 9.99 20.34
C LEU A 371 -22.20 11.18 19.59
N LYS A 372 -20.89 11.15 19.31
CA LYS A 372 -20.21 12.20 18.53
C LYS A 372 -20.78 12.34 17.11
N MET A 373 -21.12 11.23 16.46
CA MET A 373 -21.74 11.25 15.12
C MET A 373 -23.15 11.84 15.13
N ILE A 374 -23.99 11.47 16.10
CA ILE A 374 -25.36 11.99 16.22
C ILE A 374 -25.36 13.49 16.53
N GLN A 375 -24.38 13.96 17.29
CA GLN A 375 -24.20 15.39 17.60
C GLN A 375 -23.68 16.21 16.41
N ASN A 376 -23.11 15.57 15.38
CA ASN A 376 -22.70 16.25 14.18
C ASN A 376 -23.91 16.58 13.29
N LYS A 377 -24.29 17.86 13.22
CA LYS A 377 -25.43 18.34 12.43
C LYS A 377 -25.29 18.08 10.93
N GLU A 378 -24.08 17.92 10.41
CA GLU A 378 -23.83 17.60 8.99
C GLU A 378 -24.11 16.13 8.65
N ALA A 379 -24.17 15.25 9.65
CA ALA A 379 -24.29 13.81 9.44
C ALA A 379 -25.70 13.33 9.06
N ASP A 380 -26.71 14.21 9.12
CA ASP A 380 -28.13 13.92 8.84
C ASP A 380 -28.59 12.57 9.46
N CYS A 381 -28.28 12.36 10.75
CA CYS A 381 -28.61 11.12 11.44
C CYS A 381 -30.12 11.06 11.76
N ASN A 382 -30.75 9.92 11.46
CA ASN A 382 -32.10 9.61 11.92
C ASN A 382 -32.06 8.63 13.10
N ILE A 383 -32.94 8.83 14.08
CA ILE A 383 -33.16 7.88 15.18
C ILE A 383 -34.50 7.18 14.95
N PHE A 384 -34.47 5.86 14.88
CA PHE A 384 -35.67 5.03 14.80
C PHE A 384 -35.82 4.26 16.11
N ALA A 385 -37.01 4.31 16.70
CA ALA A 385 -37.32 3.60 17.93
C ALA A 385 -38.66 2.88 17.79
N THR A 386 -38.73 1.65 18.31
CA THR A 386 -39.96 0.86 18.37
C THR A 386 -40.07 0.28 19.76
N VAL A 387 -41.28 0.35 20.34
CA VAL A 387 -41.60 -0.24 21.63
C VAL A 387 -42.51 -1.43 21.35
N THR A 388 -42.10 -2.60 21.83
CA THR A 388 -42.88 -3.84 21.74
C THR A 388 -43.07 -4.39 23.15
N ASP A 389 -44.30 -4.78 23.46
CA ASP A 389 -44.55 -5.55 24.68
C ASP A 389 -43.89 -6.93 24.53
N MET A 390 -43.10 -7.33 25.53
CA MET A 390 -42.48 -8.65 25.57
C MET A 390 -43.24 -9.46 26.61
N THR A 391 -44.25 -10.19 26.14
CA THR A 391 -45.08 -11.13 26.92
C THR A 391 -44.28 -12.32 27.41
#